data_AF-A0A9E5L530-F1
#
_entry.id   AF-A0A9E5L530-F1
#
_cell.length_a   1.000
_cell.length_b   1.000
_cell.length_c   1.000
_cell.angle_alpha   90.00
_cell.angle_beta   90.00
_cell.angle_gamma   90.00
#
_symmetry.space_group_name_H-M   'P 1'
#
loop_
_entity.id
_entity.type
_entity.pdbx_description
1 polymer ?
#
loop_
_entity_poly.entity_id
_entity_poly.type
_entity_poly.pdbx_seq_one_letter_code
_entity_poly.pdbx_strand_id
1 'polypeptide(L)'
;MKKKLYFLLLTFFFFNCFNSKNANEINENSILKSCFTKNDIKNIEKGVYDFENFLRKRYNVKNNDDIEFYLKYLEELSEVNPKIEFLKSKGAIQLLNQFKETSTFHLLYKRQSEIGKITQNINLDSLEIQNIPNPIHDSSEKENLIINDEVDRSLLESESFHDYFVMYQNNQLFSCIFNKTGKKNIKEYISTFDDFIDFSPLVKAVSFSSHIKEKQQITEEITLLISYELFYGLILYINKI
;
A
#
# COMPACT_ATOMS: atom_id res chain seq x y z
N MET A 1 -52.90 36.76 -3.24
CA MET A 1 -52.25 35.47 -2.86
C MET A 1 -51.24 35.00 -3.92
N LYS A 2 -50.18 35.77 -4.21
CA LYS A 2 -49.15 35.38 -5.22
C LYS A 2 -47.70 35.39 -4.69
N LYS A 3 -47.49 35.58 -3.38
CA LYS A 3 -46.15 35.64 -2.76
C LYS A 3 -45.63 34.33 -2.17
N LYS A 4 -46.45 33.26 -2.15
CA LYS A 4 -46.05 31.95 -1.58
C LYS A 4 -45.51 30.95 -2.62
N LEU A 5 -45.59 31.23 -3.92
CA LEU A 5 -45.14 30.31 -4.97
C LEU A 5 -43.64 30.44 -5.28
N TYR A 6 -43.03 31.61 -5.05
CA TYR A 6 -41.60 31.84 -5.32
C TYR A 6 -40.66 31.11 -4.33
N PHE A 7 -41.15 30.76 -3.14
CA PHE A 7 -40.33 30.06 -2.15
C PHE A 7 -40.19 28.56 -2.43
N LEU A 8 -41.07 27.99 -3.26
CA LEU A 8 -41.08 26.56 -3.60
C LEU A 8 -40.22 26.22 -4.84
N LEU A 9 -39.86 27.23 -5.64
CA LEU A 9 -38.95 27.08 -6.78
C LEU A 9 -37.49 27.33 -6.41
N LEU A 10 -37.20 27.98 -5.27
CA LEU A 10 -35.82 28.20 -4.82
C LEU A 10 -35.19 26.98 -4.15
N THR A 11 -35.98 26.01 -3.70
CA THR A 11 -35.47 24.78 -3.06
C THR A 11 -35.05 23.70 -4.07
N PHE A 12 -35.40 23.83 -5.35
CA PHE A 12 -34.98 22.90 -6.41
C PHE A 12 -33.56 23.17 -6.93
N PHE A 13 -32.98 24.35 -6.66
CA PHE A 13 -31.62 24.70 -7.12
C PHE A 13 -30.49 24.29 -6.15
N PHE A 14 -30.80 23.80 -4.95
CA PHE A 14 -29.79 23.34 -4.00
C PHE A 14 -29.54 21.82 -4.02
N PHE A 15 -30.23 21.06 -4.88
CA PHE A 15 -30.07 19.60 -4.97
C PHE A 15 -29.29 19.10 -6.20
N ASN A 16 -28.70 19.99 -7.00
CA ASN A 16 -27.79 19.57 -8.07
C ASN A 16 -26.36 20.07 -7.82
N CYS A 17 -25.44 19.11 -7.81
CA CYS A 17 -23.98 19.22 -7.71
C CYS A 17 -23.35 19.27 -6.31
N PHE A 18 -23.62 18.24 -5.51
CA PHE A 18 -22.51 17.49 -4.92
C PHE A 18 -22.50 16.11 -5.57
N ASN A 19 -21.76 15.98 -6.66
CA ASN A 19 -21.30 14.68 -7.16
C ASN A 19 -20.32 14.12 -6.12
N SER A 20 -20.84 13.68 -4.97
CA SER A 20 -20.26 12.55 -4.28
C SER A 20 -20.35 11.41 -5.29
N LYS A 21 -19.26 11.16 -6.02
CA LYS A 21 -19.11 9.95 -6.81
C LYS A 21 -19.54 8.79 -5.92
N ASN A 22 -20.72 8.25 -6.18
CA ASN A 22 -21.19 7.07 -5.49
C ASN A 22 -20.15 5.99 -5.74
N ALA A 23 -19.72 5.28 -4.69
CA ALA A 23 -18.78 4.16 -4.75
C ALA A 23 -19.30 2.94 -5.58
N ASN A 24 -20.28 3.15 -6.46
CA ASN A 24 -20.94 2.15 -7.28
C ASN A 24 -20.74 2.34 -8.79
N GLU A 25 -20.14 3.44 -9.23
CA GLU A 25 -19.80 3.63 -10.65
C GLU A 25 -18.32 3.36 -10.84
N ILE A 26 -18.01 2.15 -11.30
CA ILE A 26 -16.63 1.74 -11.59
C ILE A 26 -16.06 2.70 -12.62
N ASN A 27 -14.97 3.37 -12.27
CA ASN A 27 -14.37 4.34 -13.16
C ASN A 27 -13.96 3.63 -14.45
N GLU A 28 -14.60 3.99 -15.57
CA GLU A 28 -14.33 3.29 -16.82
C GLU A 28 -12.88 3.46 -17.31
N ASN A 29 -12.17 4.43 -16.75
CA ASN A 29 -10.77 4.70 -17.06
C ASN A 29 -9.80 4.25 -15.95
N SER A 30 -10.25 3.45 -14.98
CA SER A 30 -9.36 2.97 -13.92
C SER A 30 -8.22 2.13 -14.48
N ILE A 31 -7.00 2.43 -14.01
CA ILE A 31 -5.78 1.67 -14.34
C ILE A 31 -5.87 0.20 -13.94
N LEU A 32 -6.76 -0.13 -12.99
CA LEU A 32 -6.92 -1.47 -12.42
C LEU A 32 -7.68 -2.44 -13.32
N LYS A 33 -8.42 -1.92 -14.33
CA LYS A 33 -9.30 -2.72 -15.20
C LYS A 33 -8.63 -3.90 -15.87
N SER A 34 -7.36 -3.77 -16.21
CA SER A 34 -6.62 -4.82 -16.90
C SER A 34 -5.97 -5.86 -15.98
N CYS A 35 -6.07 -5.65 -14.67
CA CYS A 35 -5.38 -6.44 -13.67
C CYS A 35 -6.33 -7.12 -12.69
N PHE A 36 -7.53 -6.56 -12.51
CA PHE A 36 -8.47 -6.97 -11.48
C PHE A 36 -9.85 -7.25 -12.07
N THR A 37 -10.60 -8.14 -11.42
CA THR A 37 -12.00 -8.35 -11.80
C THR A 37 -12.83 -7.11 -11.47
N LYS A 38 -14.00 -6.99 -12.10
CA LYS A 38 -14.97 -5.91 -11.78
C LYS A 38 -15.29 -5.84 -10.28
N ASN A 39 -15.38 -6.99 -9.62
CA ASN A 39 -15.66 -7.08 -8.18
C ASN A 39 -14.47 -6.61 -7.34
N ASP A 40 -13.25 -7.00 -7.73
CA ASP A 40 -12.04 -6.55 -7.04
C ASP A 40 -11.86 -5.04 -7.15
N ILE A 41 -12.08 -4.46 -8.33
CA ILE A 41 -12.02 -3.01 -8.55
C ILE A 41 -13.03 -2.30 -7.65
N LYS A 42 -14.26 -2.81 -7.57
CA LYS A 42 -15.28 -2.25 -6.67
C LYS A 42 -14.83 -2.29 -5.20
N ASN A 43 -14.23 -3.39 -4.75
CA ASN A 43 -13.71 -3.49 -3.39
C ASN A 43 -12.54 -2.53 -3.17
N ILE A 44 -11.66 -2.38 -4.16
CA ILE A 44 -10.52 -1.46 -4.10
C ILE A 44 -10.99 0.00 -4.02
N GLU A 45 -11.91 0.41 -4.89
CA GLU A 45 -12.49 1.76 -4.90
C GLU A 45 -13.25 2.04 -3.60
N LYS A 46 -13.99 1.06 -3.07
CA LYS A 46 -14.65 1.18 -1.77
C LYS A 46 -13.64 1.38 -0.64
N GLY A 47 -12.55 0.62 -0.61
CA GLY A 47 -11.52 0.75 0.42
C GLY A 47 -10.82 2.12 0.40
N VAL A 48 -10.60 2.69 -0.79
CA VAL A 48 -10.13 4.09 -0.95
C VAL A 48 -11.15 5.06 -0.38
N TYR A 49 -12.42 4.94 -0.78
CA TYR A 49 -13.50 5.80 -0.29
C TYR A 49 -13.62 5.77 1.23
N ASP A 50 -13.55 4.59 1.84
CA ASP A 50 -13.60 4.43 3.30
C ASP A 50 -12.42 5.11 3.98
N PHE A 51 -11.21 4.92 3.44
CA PHE A 51 -9.98 5.57 3.90
C PHE A 51 -10.08 7.11 3.83
N GLU A 52 -10.49 7.66 2.69
CA GLU A 52 -10.60 9.11 2.51
C GLU A 52 -11.62 9.72 3.47
N ASN A 53 -12.78 9.08 3.64
CA ASN A 53 -13.79 9.52 4.60
C ASN A 53 -13.30 9.48 6.03
N PHE A 54 -12.51 8.46 6.39
CA PHE A 54 -11.90 8.36 7.70
C PHE A 54 -10.93 9.54 7.94
N LEU A 55 -10.06 9.85 6.97
CA LEU A 55 -9.13 10.98 7.08
C LEU A 55 -9.83 12.33 7.10
N ARG A 56 -10.85 12.55 6.26
CA ARG A 56 -11.63 13.81 6.28
C ARG A 56 -12.28 14.06 7.63
N LYS A 57 -12.86 13.03 8.25
CA LYS A 57 -13.40 13.11 9.61
C LYS A 57 -12.31 13.42 10.64
N ARG A 58 -11.18 12.71 10.56
CA ARG A 58 -10.04 12.91 11.47
C ARG A 58 -9.52 14.35 11.44
N TYR A 59 -9.33 14.90 10.25
CA TYR A 59 -8.73 16.22 10.06
C TYR A 59 -9.74 17.37 9.93
N ASN A 60 -11.04 17.08 10.14
CA ASN A 60 -12.15 18.03 10.05
C ASN A 60 -12.15 18.84 8.75
N VAL A 61 -11.81 18.18 7.63
CA VAL A 61 -11.79 18.81 6.29
C VAL A 61 -13.21 18.82 5.75
N LYS A 62 -13.78 20.02 5.64
CA LYS A 62 -15.20 20.25 5.27
C LYS A 62 -15.44 20.48 3.77
N ASN A 63 -14.38 20.74 3.00
CA ASN A 63 -14.46 21.10 1.58
C ASN A 63 -14.01 19.93 0.68
N ASN A 64 -14.36 20.00 -0.62
CA ASN A 64 -13.84 19.12 -1.68
C ASN A 64 -12.37 19.39 -2.03
N ASP A 65 -11.58 19.93 -1.09
CA ASP A 65 -10.14 19.99 -1.30
C ASP A 65 -9.60 18.57 -1.06
N ASP A 66 -9.58 17.82 -2.14
CA ASP A 66 -9.24 16.40 -2.15
C ASP A 66 -7.78 16.14 -1.76
N ILE A 67 -6.96 17.19 -1.59
CA ILE A 67 -5.53 17.08 -1.33
C ILE A 67 -5.19 17.36 0.14
N GLU A 68 -5.94 18.24 0.82
CA GLU A 68 -5.60 18.73 2.17
C GLU A 68 -5.44 17.58 3.19
N PHE A 69 -6.37 16.64 3.22
CA PHE A 69 -6.33 15.54 4.18
C PHE A 69 -5.23 14.51 3.88
N TYR A 70 -4.85 14.34 2.61
CA TYR A 70 -3.69 13.52 2.25
C TYR A 70 -2.41 14.16 2.74
N LEU A 71 -2.22 15.46 2.53
CA LEU A 71 -1.04 16.16 2.98
C LEU A 71 -0.90 16.10 4.50
N LYS A 72 -1.98 16.37 5.26
CA LYS A 72 -1.97 16.24 6.72
C LYS A 72 -1.60 14.84 7.18
N TYR A 73 -2.16 13.81 6.53
CA TYR A 73 -1.85 12.42 6.85
C TYR A 73 -0.37 12.08 6.61
N LEU A 74 0.14 12.43 5.43
CA LEU A 74 1.53 12.15 5.07
C LEU A 74 2.51 12.96 5.91
N GLU A 75 2.16 14.20 6.29
CA GLU A 75 2.96 15.02 7.20
C GLU A 75 3.04 14.39 8.59
N GLU A 76 1.91 13.96 9.18
CA GLU A 76 1.90 13.27 10.48
C GLU A 76 2.73 11.97 10.45
N LEU A 77 2.71 11.24 9.32
CA LEU A 77 3.55 10.06 9.12
C LEU A 77 5.02 10.41 8.86
N SER A 78 5.35 11.63 8.46
CA SER A 78 6.73 12.05 8.16
C SER A 78 7.45 12.66 9.37
N GLU A 79 6.76 12.83 10.50
CA GLU A 79 7.35 13.38 11.73
C GLU A 79 8.42 12.43 12.31
N VAL A 80 9.41 12.99 13.03
CA VAL A 80 10.43 12.21 13.75
C VAL A 80 9.79 11.24 14.76
N ASN A 81 8.65 11.64 15.34
CA ASN A 81 7.80 10.82 16.20
C ASN A 81 6.40 10.75 15.58
N PRO A 82 6.16 9.83 14.65
CA PRO A 82 4.91 9.74 13.90
C PRO A 82 3.70 9.52 14.82
N LYS A 83 2.66 10.34 14.66
CA LYS A 83 1.41 10.25 15.45
C LYS A 83 0.49 9.15 14.91
N ILE A 84 0.90 7.89 15.07
CA ILE A 84 0.22 6.72 14.49
C ILE A 84 -0.86 6.10 15.39
N GLU A 85 -1.10 6.63 16.59
CA GLU A 85 -2.05 6.04 17.55
C GLU A 85 -3.47 5.93 17.00
N PHE A 86 -3.87 6.83 16.10
CA PHE A 86 -5.20 6.78 15.50
C PHE A 86 -5.41 5.57 14.59
N LEU A 87 -4.34 4.94 14.09
CA LEU A 87 -4.40 3.69 13.33
C LEU A 87 -4.72 2.48 14.24
N LYS A 88 -4.63 2.65 15.56
CA LYS A 88 -5.11 1.69 16.58
C LYS A 88 -6.56 1.96 17.00
N SER A 89 -7.20 3.01 16.46
CA SER A 89 -8.58 3.33 16.83
C SER A 89 -9.55 2.26 16.34
N LYS A 90 -10.66 2.09 17.07
CA LYS A 90 -11.75 1.18 16.68
C LYS A 90 -12.25 1.45 15.25
N GLY A 91 -12.29 2.72 14.84
CA GLY A 91 -12.69 3.11 13.49
C GLY A 91 -11.75 2.59 12.42
N ALA A 92 -10.43 2.79 12.58
CA ALA A 92 -9.42 2.32 11.63
C ALA A 92 -9.42 0.78 11.52
N ILE A 93 -9.45 0.09 12.67
CA ILE A 93 -9.49 -1.39 12.73
C ILE A 93 -10.77 -1.93 12.09
N GLN A 94 -11.91 -1.26 12.27
CA GLN A 94 -13.17 -1.68 11.65
C GLN A 94 -13.11 -1.60 10.12
N LEU A 95 -12.48 -0.58 9.54
CA LEU A 95 -12.30 -0.49 8.09
C LEU A 95 -11.43 -1.63 7.57
N LEU A 96 -10.32 -1.92 8.24
CA LEU A 96 -9.48 -3.06 7.89
C LEU A 96 -10.27 -4.38 7.96
N ASN A 97 -11.00 -4.62 9.05
CA ASN A 97 -11.79 -5.84 9.20
C ASN A 97 -12.83 -5.98 8.09
N GLN A 98 -13.53 -4.90 7.71
CA GLN A 98 -14.46 -4.93 6.58
C GLN A 98 -13.77 -5.29 5.27
N PHE A 99 -12.58 -4.76 5.02
CA PHE A 99 -11.81 -5.07 3.82
C PHE A 99 -11.28 -6.52 3.82
N LYS A 100 -10.86 -7.04 4.98
CA LYS A 100 -10.40 -8.43 5.18
C LYS A 100 -11.42 -9.49 4.79
N GLU A 101 -12.72 -9.19 4.89
CA GLU A 101 -13.79 -10.10 4.47
C GLU A 101 -13.89 -10.25 2.94
N THR A 102 -13.15 -9.46 2.16
CA THR A 102 -13.17 -9.53 0.69
C THR A 102 -12.10 -10.48 0.16
N SER A 103 -12.40 -11.18 -0.95
CA SER A 103 -11.38 -11.95 -1.70
C SER A 103 -10.20 -11.08 -2.14
N THR A 104 -10.47 -9.80 -2.39
CA THR A 104 -9.51 -8.81 -2.84
C THR A 104 -8.41 -8.55 -1.81
N PHE A 105 -8.72 -8.62 -0.52
CA PHE A 105 -7.71 -8.53 0.53
C PHE A 105 -6.60 -9.57 0.36
N HIS A 106 -6.97 -10.82 0.08
CA HIS A 106 -6.01 -11.92 -0.10
C HIS A 106 -5.23 -11.87 -1.42
N LEU A 107 -5.63 -10.99 -2.36
CA LEU A 107 -4.83 -10.66 -3.55
C LEU A 107 -3.76 -9.61 -3.23
N LEU A 108 -4.04 -8.69 -2.30
CA LEU A 108 -3.15 -7.60 -1.94
C LEU A 108 -2.17 -7.95 -0.81
N TYR A 109 -2.63 -8.77 0.14
CA TYR A 109 -1.92 -9.10 1.36
C TYR A 109 -1.75 -10.60 1.53
N LYS A 110 -0.59 -10.99 2.06
CA LYS A 110 -0.24 -12.37 2.41
C LYS A 110 0.31 -12.40 3.82
N ARG A 111 0.13 -13.52 4.51
CA ARG A 111 0.81 -13.74 5.79
C ARG A 111 2.32 -13.77 5.56
N GLN A 112 3.09 -13.20 6.47
CA GLN A 112 4.55 -13.20 6.37
C GLN A 112 5.12 -14.61 6.20
N SER A 113 4.53 -15.60 6.88
CA SER A 113 4.92 -17.02 6.75
C SER A 113 4.65 -17.64 5.37
N GLU A 114 3.70 -17.10 4.60
CA GLU A 114 3.41 -17.55 3.23
C GLU A 114 4.48 -17.05 2.25
N ILE A 115 5.04 -15.86 2.48
CA ILE A 115 6.03 -15.24 1.59
C ILE A 115 7.35 -16.00 1.62
N GLY A 116 7.83 -16.39 2.80
CA GLY A 116 9.08 -17.16 2.93
C GLY A 116 9.06 -18.49 2.15
N LYS A 117 7.89 -19.15 2.09
CA LYS A 117 7.69 -20.37 1.31
C LYS A 117 7.72 -20.12 -0.20
N ILE A 118 7.15 -18.99 -0.63
CA ILE A 118 7.14 -18.60 -2.06
C ILE A 118 8.57 -18.30 -2.53
N THR A 119 9.36 -17.55 -1.76
CA THR A 119 10.73 -17.20 -2.12
C THR A 119 11.66 -18.41 -2.15
N GLN A 120 11.47 -19.37 -1.23
CA GLN A 120 12.25 -20.62 -1.22
C GLN A 120 11.98 -21.50 -2.45
N ASN A 121 10.71 -21.59 -2.89
CA ASN A 121 10.36 -22.37 -4.08
C ASN A 121 10.93 -21.76 -5.38
N ILE A 122 10.96 -20.42 -5.49
CA ILE A 122 11.53 -19.73 -6.66
C ILE A 122 13.06 -19.91 -6.75
N ASN A 123 13.75 -20.02 -5.61
CA ASN A 123 15.20 -20.28 -5.56
C ASN A 123 15.57 -21.76 -5.75
N LEU A 124 14.65 -22.70 -5.47
CA LEU A 124 14.89 -24.12 -5.72
C LEU A 124 14.75 -24.47 -7.21
N ASP A 125 13.81 -23.83 -7.92
CA ASP A 125 13.63 -24.03 -9.37
C ASP A 125 14.71 -23.33 -10.21
N SER A 126 15.44 -22.35 -9.66
CA SER A 126 16.52 -21.64 -10.36
C SER A 126 17.92 -22.23 -10.14
N LEU A 127 18.05 -23.29 -9.35
CA LEU A 127 19.32 -23.99 -9.09
C LEU A 127 19.59 -25.18 -10.01
N GLU A 128 18.75 -25.45 -11.01
CA GLU A 128 19.11 -26.38 -12.08
C GLU A 128 20.08 -25.75 -13.09
N ILE A 129 21.36 -26.09 -12.88
CA ILE A 129 22.48 -26.18 -13.83
C ILE A 129 23.31 -24.90 -14.03
N GLN A 130 24.54 -24.94 -13.54
CA GLN A 130 25.71 -25.04 -14.42
C GLN A 130 26.92 -25.65 -13.69
N ASN A 131 27.21 -26.92 -14.04
CA ASN A 131 28.51 -27.54 -13.80
C ASN A 131 29.58 -26.74 -14.57
N ILE A 132 30.30 -25.89 -13.86
CA ILE A 132 31.49 -25.21 -14.39
C ILE A 132 32.66 -26.22 -14.33
N PRO A 133 33.37 -26.50 -15.44
CA PRO A 133 34.56 -27.31 -15.40
C PRO A 133 35.67 -26.55 -14.67
N ASN A 134 36.31 -27.21 -13.70
CA ASN A 134 37.52 -26.74 -13.03
C ASN A 134 38.59 -26.30 -14.04
N PRO A 135 39.20 -25.12 -13.87
CA PRO A 135 40.56 -24.88 -14.34
C PRO A 135 41.57 -25.28 -13.24
N ILE A 136 42.49 -26.14 -13.65
CA ILE A 136 43.72 -26.49 -12.92
C ILE A 136 44.72 -25.33 -13.07
N HIS A 137 45.16 -24.74 -11.94
CA HIS A 137 46.51 -24.19 -11.68
C HIS A 137 46.48 -23.52 -10.28
N ASP A 138 46.96 -24.14 -9.21
CA ASP A 138 48.36 -24.27 -8.75
C ASP A 138 48.98 -22.98 -8.17
N SER A 139 49.00 -22.95 -6.83
CA SER A 139 50.12 -22.60 -5.94
C SER A 139 49.94 -21.41 -4.95
N SER A 140 50.16 -21.78 -3.69
CA SER A 140 50.52 -21.00 -2.49
C SER A 140 49.60 -19.87 -2.00
N GLU A 141 48.75 -20.18 -1.01
CA GLU A 141 48.97 -19.79 0.41
C GLU A 141 47.87 -20.41 1.26
N LYS A 142 48.22 -21.40 2.09
CA LYS A 142 47.32 -21.99 3.08
C LYS A 142 47.41 -21.16 4.36
N GLU A 143 46.49 -20.23 4.53
CA GLU A 143 46.16 -19.70 5.84
C GLU A 143 44.88 -20.40 6.32
N ASN A 144 45.05 -21.35 7.24
CA ASN A 144 43.95 -22.07 7.87
C ASN A 144 43.22 -21.11 8.83
N LEU A 145 42.22 -20.39 8.34
CA LEU A 145 41.16 -19.85 9.18
C LEU A 145 40.15 -20.98 9.42
N ILE A 146 40.29 -21.68 10.54
CA ILE A 146 39.22 -22.50 11.09
C ILE A 146 38.17 -21.52 11.59
N ILE A 147 37.22 -21.16 10.72
CA ILE A 147 35.98 -20.51 11.14
C ILE A 147 35.16 -21.63 11.79
N ASN A 148 34.99 -21.53 13.10
CA ASN A 148 34.04 -22.36 13.84
C ASN A 148 32.63 -22.02 13.30
N ASP A 149 32.17 -22.81 12.34
CA ASP A 149 30.88 -22.74 11.68
C ASP A 149 29.73 -23.30 12.55
N GLU A 150 29.87 -23.20 13.87
CA GLU A 150 28.79 -23.37 14.82
C GLU A 150 28.24 -21.98 15.17
N VAL A 151 27.76 -21.27 14.15
CA VAL A 151 26.76 -20.22 14.37
C VAL A 151 25.51 -20.95 14.86
N ASP A 152 25.41 -20.93 16.18
CA ASP A 152 24.33 -21.37 17.05
C ASP A 152 22.95 -21.21 16.39
N ARG A 153 22.51 -22.21 15.61
CA ARG A 153 21.19 -22.26 14.95
C ARG A 153 20.05 -22.07 15.95
N SER A 154 20.29 -22.38 17.23
CA SER A 154 19.32 -22.20 18.32
C SER A 154 19.02 -20.74 18.64
N LEU A 155 19.89 -19.78 18.30
CA LEU A 155 19.62 -18.34 18.52
C LEU A 155 18.75 -17.71 17.41
N LEU A 156 18.59 -18.39 16.26
CA LEU A 156 17.68 -17.96 15.20
C LEU A 156 16.25 -18.48 15.37
N GLU A 157 16.00 -19.43 16.28
CA GLU A 157 14.70 -20.09 16.42
C GLU A 157 13.79 -19.51 17.54
N SER A 158 14.25 -18.53 18.33
CA SER A 158 13.50 -18.09 19.52
C SER A 158 12.75 -16.77 19.43
N GLU A 159 12.82 -16.02 18.33
CA GLU A 159 11.84 -14.96 18.08
C GLU A 159 10.71 -15.55 17.26
N SER A 160 9.60 -15.91 17.93
CA SER A 160 8.37 -16.27 17.24
C SER A 160 7.90 -15.07 16.41
N PHE A 161 8.37 -14.98 15.17
CA PHE A 161 7.91 -14.00 14.20
C PHE A 161 6.39 -14.12 14.18
N HIS A 162 5.72 -13.09 14.69
CA HIS A 162 4.27 -13.07 14.69
C HIS A 162 3.84 -13.19 13.23
N ASP A 163 2.92 -14.10 12.96
CA ASP A 163 2.42 -14.32 11.62
C ASP A 163 1.34 -13.27 11.31
N TYR A 164 1.77 -12.09 10.87
CA TYR A 164 0.92 -10.96 10.47
C TYR A 164 0.81 -10.86 8.94
N PHE A 165 -0.20 -10.14 8.46
CA PHE A 165 -0.30 -9.86 7.03
C PHE A 165 0.61 -8.71 6.63
N VAL A 166 1.32 -8.89 5.52
CA VAL A 166 2.08 -7.84 4.86
C VAL A 166 1.55 -7.65 3.45
N MET A 167 1.76 -6.44 2.92
CA MET A 167 1.52 -6.18 1.51
C MET A 167 2.53 -6.99 0.71
N TYR A 168 2.05 -7.91 -0.12
CA TYR A 168 2.94 -8.77 -0.89
C TYR A 168 3.61 -7.93 -1.99
N GLN A 169 4.94 -7.80 -2.02
CA GLN A 169 5.63 -6.90 -2.96
C GLN A 169 5.41 -7.28 -4.43
N ASN A 170 5.28 -8.58 -4.71
CA ASN A 170 4.80 -9.12 -6.00
C ASN A 170 3.27 -9.16 -6.09
N ASN A 171 2.55 -8.33 -5.33
CA ASN A 171 1.10 -8.31 -5.42
C ASN A 171 0.66 -7.73 -6.75
N GLN A 172 -0.52 -8.19 -7.12
CA GLN A 172 -1.19 -7.81 -8.34
C GLN A 172 -1.43 -6.29 -8.43
N LEU A 173 -1.39 -5.54 -7.33
CA LEU A 173 -1.62 -4.09 -7.32
C LEU A 173 -0.38 -3.31 -7.74
N PHE A 174 0.78 -3.50 -7.10
CA PHE A 174 2.01 -2.80 -7.48
C PHE A 174 2.41 -3.15 -8.92
N SER A 175 2.42 -4.44 -9.25
CA SER A 175 2.72 -4.89 -10.62
C SER A 175 1.72 -4.31 -11.62
N CYS A 176 0.44 -4.16 -11.26
CA CYS A 176 -0.53 -3.50 -12.12
C CYS A 176 -0.19 -2.02 -12.32
N ILE A 177 0.01 -1.27 -11.23
CA ILE A 177 0.31 0.16 -11.28
C ILE A 177 1.60 0.39 -12.09
N PHE A 178 2.65 -0.37 -11.83
CA PHE A 178 3.92 -0.30 -12.55
C PHE A 178 3.73 -0.55 -14.05
N ASN A 179 3.04 -1.63 -14.43
CA ASN A 179 2.88 -1.99 -15.84
C ASN A 179 1.95 -1.05 -16.61
N LYS A 180 1.00 -0.41 -15.93
CA LYS A 180 -0.06 0.39 -16.57
C LYS A 180 0.18 1.88 -16.50
N THR A 181 0.94 2.35 -15.52
CA THR A 181 1.23 3.77 -15.42
C THR A 181 2.18 4.20 -16.55
N GLY A 182 1.88 5.32 -17.19
CA GLY A 182 2.81 6.00 -18.11
C GLY A 182 3.80 6.93 -17.38
N LYS A 183 3.67 7.06 -16.05
CA LYS A 183 4.38 8.08 -15.27
C LYS A 183 5.72 7.55 -14.76
N LYS A 184 6.80 8.09 -15.33
CA LYS A 184 8.19 7.70 -15.01
C LYS A 184 8.49 7.78 -13.50
N ASN A 185 8.08 8.84 -12.83
CA ASN A 185 8.28 9.02 -11.39
C ASN A 185 7.56 7.98 -10.52
N ILE A 186 6.40 7.47 -10.95
CA ILE A 186 5.68 6.41 -10.24
C ILE A 186 6.38 5.07 -10.46
N LYS A 187 6.87 4.82 -11.68
CA LYS A 187 7.70 3.65 -11.96
C LYS A 187 8.97 3.66 -11.13
N GLU A 188 9.69 4.79 -11.12
CA GLU A 188 10.90 4.98 -10.32
C GLU A 188 10.61 4.75 -8.83
N TYR A 189 9.54 5.35 -8.31
CA TYR A 189 9.06 5.09 -6.95
C TYR A 189 8.89 3.58 -6.72
N ILE A 190 8.06 2.89 -7.51
CA ILE A 190 7.79 1.46 -7.37
C ILE A 190 9.07 0.62 -7.46
N SER A 191 9.92 0.86 -8.46
CA SER A 191 11.16 0.10 -8.67
C SER A 191 12.18 0.30 -7.55
N THR A 192 12.16 1.46 -6.87
CA THR A 192 13.05 1.64 -5.71
C THR A 192 12.69 0.63 -4.61
N PHE A 193 11.44 0.15 -4.51
CA PHE A 193 11.05 -0.86 -3.52
C PHE A 193 11.43 -2.29 -3.89
N ASP A 194 11.71 -2.57 -5.16
CA ASP A 194 12.24 -3.87 -5.57
C ASP A 194 13.71 -4.03 -5.11
N ASP A 195 14.45 -2.92 -5.06
CA ASP A 195 15.88 -2.91 -4.70
C ASP A 195 16.13 -2.87 -3.18
N PHE A 196 15.16 -2.38 -2.40
CA PHE A 196 15.27 -2.29 -0.94
C PHE A 196 14.10 -3.00 -0.29
N ILE A 197 14.40 -4.14 0.33
CA ILE A 197 13.47 -4.91 1.15
C ILE A 197 13.05 -4.01 2.32
N ASP A 198 11.88 -3.41 2.17
CA ASP A 198 11.15 -2.63 3.17
C ASP A 198 11.71 -1.24 3.53
N PHE A 199 11.55 -0.27 2.62
CA PHE A 199 11.60 1.13 3.01
C PHE A 199 10.56 1.44 4.08
N SER A 200 11.03 2.04 5.19
CA SER A 200 10.19 2.52 6.26
C SER A 200 9.00 3.34 5.71
N PRO A 201 7.76 3.08 6.16
CA PRO A 201 6.57 3.86 5.81
C PRO A 201 6.74 5.38 5.94
N LEU A 202 7.64 5.83 6.83
CA LEU A 202 7.96 7.25 7.04
C LEU A 202 8.64 7.86 5.81
N VAL A 203 9.61 7.14 5.22
CA VAL A 203 10.33 7.59 4.02
C VAL A 203 9.37 7.70 2.84
N LYS A 204 8.45 6.73 2.72
CA LYS A 204 7.40 6.72 1.71
C LYS A 204 6.46 7.93 1.87
N ALA A 205 6.06 8.23 3.11
CA ALA A 205 5.21 9.38 3.41
C ALA A 205 5.87 10.72 3.01
N VAL A 206 7.17 10.89 3.29
CA VAL A 206 7.95 12.07 2.89
C VAL A 206 7.95 12.24 1.38
N SER A 207 8.21 11.15 0.64
CA SER A 207 8.25 11.14 -0.81
C SER A 207 6.90 11.55 -1.43
N PHE A 208 5.81 10.94 -0.97
CA PHE A 208 4.47 11.30 -1.46
C PHE A 208 4.06 12.73 -1.08
N SER A 209 4.35 13.17 0.14
CA SER A 209 4.04 14.54 0.58
C SER A 209 4.72 15.57 -0.32
N SER A 210 6.01 15.35 -0.60
CA SER A 210 6.80 16.23 -1.47
C SER A 210 6.24 16.25 -2.89
N HIS A 211 5.89 15.08 -3.44
CA HIS A 211 5.32 14.98 -4.78
C HIS A 211 3.97 15.71 -4.90
N ILE A 212 3.06 15.49 -3.95
CA ILE A 212 1.74 16.12 -3.95
C ILE A 212 1.86 17.64 -3.80
N LYS A 213 2.76 18.13 -2.94
CA LYS A 213 3.02 19.57 -2.78
C LYS A 213 3.57 20.21 -4.06
N GLU A 214 4.52 19.56 -4.72
CA GLU A 214 5.13 20.07 -5.95
C GLU A 214 4.13 20.14 -7.11
N LYS A 215 3.33 19.07 -7.29
CA LYS A 215 2.42 18.97 -8.44
C LYS A 215 1.04 19.56 -8.19
N GLN A 216 0.69 19.87 -6.93
CA GLN A 216 -0.64 20.31 -6.51
C GLN A 216 -1.76 19.41 -7.03
N GLN A 217 -1.49 18.10 -7.14
CA GLN A 217 -2.44 17.11 -7.60
C GLN A 217 -2.14 15.76 -6.94
N ILE A 218 -3.19 14.97 -6.74
CA ILE A 218 -3.09 13.56 -6.38
C ILE A 218 -3.68 12.72 -7.52
N THR A 219 -2.94 11.70 -7.93
CA THR A 219 -3.36 10.82 -9.03
C THR A 219 -3.91 9.51 -8.49
N GLU A 220 -4.69 8.79 -9.30
CA GLU A 220 -5.28 7.49 -8.92
C GLU A 220 -4.22 6.52 -8.38
N GLU A 221 -3.07 6.43 -9.03
CA GLU A 221 -1.94 5.60 -8.58
C GLU A 221 -1.47 5.97 -7.18
N ILE A 222 -1.27 7.26 -6.91
CA ILE A 222 -0.77 7.75 -5.62
C ILE A 222 -1.82 7.52 -4.54
N THR A 223 -3.09 7.79 -4.85
CA THR A 223 -4.22 7.46 -3.96
C THR A 223 -4.23 5.99 -3.59
N LEU A 224 -4.08 5.08 -4.56
CA LEU A 224 -4.06 3.64 -4.32
C LEU A 224 -2.89 3.23 -3.44
N LEU A 225 -1.69 3.75 -3.74
CA LEU A 225 -0.48 3.47 -2.97
C LEU A 225 -0.63 3.95 -1.51
N ILE A 226 -1.03 5.20 -1.30
CA ILE A 226 -1.23 5.73 0.07
C ILE A 226 -2.30 4.92 0.82
N SER A 227 -3.42 4.60 0.18
CA SER A 227 -4.54 3.91 0.84
C SER A 227 -4.17 2.49 1.26
N TYR A 228 -3.63 1.70 0.35
CA TYR A 228 -3.35 0.29 0.63
C TYR A 228 -2.01 0.12 1.34
N GLU A 229 -0.95 0.75 0.87
CA GLU A 229 0.36 0.56 1.46
C GLU A 229 0.51 1.29 2.80
N LEU A 230 0.21 2.60 2.82
CA LEU A 230 0.47 3.41 4.01
C LEU A 230 -0.67 3.35 5.03
N PHE A 231 -1.93 3.25 4.62
CA PHE A 231 -3.02 3.18 5.58
C PHE A 231 -3.34 1.76 6.02
N TYR A 232 -3.86 0.90 5.13
CA TYR A 232 -4.21 -0.47 5.50
C TYR A 232 -2.98 -1.29 5.91
N GLY A 233 -1.86 -1.14 5.21
CA GLY A 233 -0.58 -1.78 5.56
C GLY A 233 -0.07 -1.39 6.94
N LEU A 234 -0.11 -0.10 7.31
CA LEU A 234 0.29 0.31 8.67
C LEU A 234 -0.68 -0.19 9.74
N ILE A 235 -1.99 -0.26 9.47
CA ILE A 235 -2.93 -0.84 10.44
C ILE A 235 -2.58 -2.31 10.71
N LEU A 236 -2.31 -3.09 9.66
CA LEU A 236 -1.86 -4.49 9.81
C LEU A 236 -0.58 -4.59 10.64
N TYR A 237 0.44 -3.81 10.27
CA TYR A 237 1.75 -3.82 10.92
C TYR A 237 1.66 -3.42 12.41
N ILE A 238 1.03 -2.28 12.70
CA ILE A 238 0.97 -1.71 14.05
C ILE A 238 0.14 -2.57 15.00
N ASN A 239 -0.93 -3.19 14.50
CA ASN A 239 -1.83 -4.01 15.31
C ASN A 239 -1.45 -5.50 15.29
N LYS A 240 -0.42 -5.89 14.52
CA LYS A 240 0.01 -7.29 14.33
C LYS A 240 -1.15 -8.21 13.89
N ILE A 241 -1.95 -7.73 12.94
CA ILE A 241 -3.18 -8.38 12.41
C ILE A 241 -2.88 -9.16 11.14
#